data_AF-B0DTP2-F1
#
_entry.id   AF-B0DTP2-F1
#
_cell.length_a   1.000
_cell.length_b   1.000
_cell.length_c   1.000
_cell.angle_alpha   90.00
_cell.angle_beta   90.00
_cell.angle_gamma   90.00
#
_symmetry.space_group_name_H-M   'P 1'
#
loop_
_entity.id
_entity.type
_entity.pdbx_description
1 polymer ?
#
loop_
_entity_poly.entity_id
_entity_poly.type
_entity_poly.pdbx_seq_one_letter_code
_entity_poly.pdbx_strand_id
1 'polypeptide(L)'
;MNGAHQGVAGFGLANDPNFNAVLYDLALPVGQRMSILNSTIVARMYHSEAILLPDGRILVSGSDPQTNNPDGTVKYPEEFRIEVLSIFLLLLSLNPSHLHSQVYILPSLNQGFQQPTFTAPDTDWAYGETVTITNVQLFQGTTATLRVSLIAATSSTHGNTMGARTIFPAFSCSGTICTITAPPNAGVSPPGWHQLFILDGPTPSHSTWVRIGGDPSQLGNWPQLPGFTTPGI
;
A
#
# COMPACT_ATOMS: atom_id res chain seq x y z
N MET A 1 1.15 0.51 -12.19
CA MET A 1 2.59 0.12 -12.19
C MET A 1 2.81 -0.78 -13.39
N ASN A 2 4.03 -0.79 -13.96
CA ASN A 2 4.55 -1.68 -15.02
C ASN A 2 3.50 -2.59 -15.69
N GLY A 3 3.36 -2.37 -17.00
CA GLY A 3 2.38 -3.02 -17.86
C GLY A 3 2.87 -2.87 -19.30
N ALA A 4 1.98 -2.53 -20.22
CA ALA A 4 2.33 -2.32 -21.62
C ALA A 4 1.96 -0.91 -22.08
N HIS A 5 2.77 -0.32 -22.97
CA HIS A 5 2.42 0.91 -23.68
C HIS A 5 1.37 0.65 -24.76
N GLN A 6 1.33 -0.58 -25.31
CA GLN A 6 0.47 -0.93 -26.44
C GLN A 6 -0.35 -2.20 -26.16
N GLY A 7 -1.65 -2.15 -26.44
CA GLY A 7 -2.57 -3.28 -26.33
C GLY A 7 -3.43 -3.27 -25.07
N VAL A 8 -3.94 -4.43 -24.69
CA VAL A 8 -4.92 -4.60 -23.59
C VAL A 8 -4.58 -5.81 -22.72
N ALA A 9 -5.23 -5.92 -21.56
CA ALA A 9 -5.06 -7.07 -20.68
C ALA A 9 -5.51 -8.38 -21.35
N GLY A 10 -4.69 -9.43 -21.22
CA GLY A 10 -4.93 -10.76 -21.77
C GLY A 10 -3.66 -11.35 -22.39
N PHE A 11 -3.64 -12.67 -22.55
CA PHE A 11 -2.51 -13.38 -23.14
C PHE A 11 -2.23 -12.93 -24.58
N GLY A 12 -0.99 -12.50 -24.84
CA GLY A 12 -0.58 -12.10 -26.18
C GLY A 12 -1.25 -10.83 -26.73
N LEU A 13 -2.07 -10.12 -25.93
CA LEU A 13 -2.84 -8.96 -26.37
C LEU A 13 -2.11 -7.62 -26.18
N ALA A 14 -0.94 -7.64 -25.55
CA ALA A 14 -0.12 -6.46 -25.28
C ALA A 14 1.34 -6.63 -25.72
N ASN A 15 1.97 -5.51 -26.06
CA ASN A 15 3.36 -5.39 -26.50
C ASN A 15 3.97 -4.11 -25.95
N ASP A 16 5.28 -3.92 -26.14
CA ASP A 16 6.01 -2.71 -25.74
C ASP A 16 5.92 -2.48 -24.21
N PRO A 17 6.71 -3.22 -23.40
CA PRO A 17 6.61 -3.17 -21.95
C PRO A 17 6.92 -1.77 -21.39
N ASN A 18 6.10 -1.32 -20.45
CA ASN A 18 6.42 -0.17 -19.63
C ASN A 18 7.28 -0.62 -18.45
N PHE A 19 8.57 -0.28 -18.50
CA PHE A 19 9.53 -0.55 -17.45
C PHE A 19 9.47 0.45 -16.29
N ASN A 20 8.70 1.52 -16.41
CA ASN A 20 8.66 2.59 -15.41
C ASN A 20 7.42 2.49 -14.52
N ALA A 21 7.63 2.61 -13.22
CA ALA A 21 6.53 2.93 -12.31
C ALA A 21 6.13 4.41 -12.48
N VAL A 22 4.87 4.71 -12.21
CA VAL A 22 4.33 6.07 -12.21
C VAL A 22 3.69 6.32 -10.86
N LEU A 23 4.02 7.45 -10.24
CA LEU A 23 3.38 7.94 -9.04
C LEU A 23 2.34 8.99 -9.39
N TYR A 24 1.17 8.89 -8.76
CA TYR A 24 0.12 9.89 -8.83
C TYR A 24 0.04 10.67 -7.51
N ASP A 25 0.27 11.98 -7.55
CA ASP A 25 0.21 12.90 -6.40
C ASP A 25 -1.00 13.84 -6.51
N LEU A 26 -1.96 13.67 -5.62
CA LEU A 26 -3.19 14.46 -5.57
C LEU A 26 -2.97 15.92 -5.14
N ALA A 27 -1.86 16.22 -4.44
CA ALA A 27 -1.56 17.56 -3.96
C ALA A 27 -1.07 18.49 -5.08
N LEU A 28 -0.61 17.94 -6.21
CA LEU A 28 -0.12 18.71 -7.35
C LEU A 28 -1.27 19.23 -8.24
N PRO A 29 -1.04 20.34 -8.98
CA PRO A 29 -1.99 20.85 -9.96
C PRO A 29 -2.37 19.80 -11.01
N VAL A 30 -3.59 19.90 -11.55
CA VAL A 30 -4.04 19.06 -12.67
C VAL A 30 -3.06 19.19 -13.84
N GLY A 31 -2.66 18.06 -14.42
CA GLY A 31 -1.62 17.99 -15.46
C GLY A 31 -0.20 17.81 -14.93
N GLN A 32 0.03 17.96 -13.61
CA GLN A 32 1.34 17.76 -12.97
C GLN A 32 1.35 16.63 -11.94
N ARG A 33 0.26 15.88 -11.84
CA ARG A 33 0.07 14.85 -10.81
C ARG A 33 0.81 13.54 -11.07
N MET A 34 1.35 13.34 -12.28
CA MET A 34 2.05 12.11 -12.63
C MET A 34 3.56 12.34 -12.63
N SER A 35 4.30 11.49 -11.92
CA SER A 35 5.76 11.47 -11.93
C SER A 35 6.26 10.09 -12.32
N ILE A 36 7.23 10.04 -13.22
CA ILE A 36 7.90 8.80 -13.61
C ILE A 36 8.93 8.46 -12.52
N LEU A 37 8.85 7.23 -12.04
CA LEU A 37 9.73 6.65 -11.03
C LEU A 37 10.88 5.86 -11.70
N ASN A 38 11.72 5.20 -10.90
CA ASN A 38 12.78 4.34 -11.43
C ASN A 38 12.23 3.22 -12.33
N SER A 39 13.09 2.82 -13.27
CA SER A 39 12.83 1.71 -14.18
C SER A 39 13.22 0.36 -13.57
N THR A 40 12.46 -0.68 -13.90
CA THR A 40 12.87 -2.09 -13.72
C THR A 40 13.44 -2.63 -15.04
N ILE A 41 14.15 -3.75 -14.96
CA ILE A 41 14.54 -4.56 -16.13
C ILE A 41 13.53 -5.69 -16.41
N VAL A 42 12.52 -5.87 -15.56
CA VAL A 42 11.55 -6.96 -15.62
C VAL A 42 10.28 -6.47 -16.30
N ALA A 43 9.88 -7.14 -17.39
CA ALA A 43 8.62 -6.85 -18.08
C ALA A 43 7.43 -7.41 -17.28
N ARG A 44 6.90 -6.61 -16.35
CA ARG A 44 5.68 -6.94 -15.58
C ARG A 44 4.44 -6.75 -16.47
N MET A 45 4.14 -7.77 -17.26
CA MET A 45 3.07 -7.75 -18.26
C MET A 45 1.76 -8.35 -17.66
N TYR A 46 0.95 -9.04 -18.45
CA TYR A 46 -0.24 -9.74 -17.94
C TYR A 46 0.12 -10.70 -16.79
N HIS A 47 -0.77 -10.94 -15.83
CA HIS A 47 -0.49 -11.70 -14.59
C HIS A 47 0.56 -11.10 -13.63
N SER A 48 1.04 -9.88 -13.86
CA SER A 48 1.75 -9.15 -12.82
C SER A 48 0.80 -8.58 -11.77
N GLU A 49 1.31 -8.41 -10.56
CA GLU A 49 0.56 -7.92 -9.40
C GLU A 49 1.44 -7.07 -8.49
N ALA A 50 0.79 -6.23 -7.67
CA ALA A 50 1.47 -5.42 -6.68
C ALA A 50 0.64 -5.33 -5.39
N ILE A 51 1.31 -5.38 -4.24
CA ILE A 51 0.67 -5.27 -2.92
C ILE A 51 1.53 -4.46 -1.95
N LEU A 52 0.88 -3.72 -1.05
CA LEU A 52 1.55 -2.95 -0.01
C LEU A 52 2.04 -3.86 1.12
N LEU A 53 3.31 -3.73 1.48
CA LEU A 53 3.94 -4.40 2.60
C LEU A 53 3.77 -3.62 3.90
N PRO A 54 3.82 -4.29 5.07
CA PRO A 54 3.71 -3.65 6.37
C PRO A 54 4.78 -2.59 6.68
N ASP A 55 5.87 -2.51 5.94
CA ASP A 55 6.90 -1.49 6.11
C ASP A 55 6.76 -0.29 5.17
N GLY A 56 5.63 -0.21 4.45
CA GLY A 56 5.32 0.85 3.50
C GLY A 56 5.93 0.66 2.11
N ARG A 57 6.69 -0.40 1.87
CA ARG A 57 7.19 -0.76 0.53
C ARG A 57 6.11 -1.49 -0.28
N ILE A 58 6.30 -1.57 -1.59
CA ILE A 58 5.38 -2.27 -2.50
C ILE A 58 6.08 -3.52 -3.04
N LEU A 59 5.49 -4.68 -2.81
CA LEU A 59 5.91 -5.94 -3.41
C LEU A 59 5.38 -5.99 -4.85
N VAL A 60 6.22 -6.41 -5.80
CA VAL A 60 5.88 -6.54 -7.21
C VAL A 60 6.29 -7.94 -7.69
N SER A 61 5.31 -8.70 -8.18
CA SER A 61 5.50 -10.09 -8.61
C SER A 61 4.80 -10.37 -9.94
N GLY A 62 5.07 -11.57 -10.48
CA GLY A 62 4.47 -12.07 -11.70
C GLY A 62 5.00 -11.44 -12.98
N SER A 63 4.59 -12.03 -14.09
CA SER A 63 4.78 -11.58 -15.46
C SER A 63 3.85 -12.37 -16.37
N ASP A 64 3.89 -12.07 -17.67
CA ASP A 64 3.14 -12.85 -18.65
C ASP A 64 3.78 -14.25 -18.77
N PRO A 65 3.03 -15.34 -18.49
CA PRO A 65 3.57 -16.69 -18.66
C PRO A 65 3.69 -17.09 -20.14
N GLN A 66 3.09 -16.32 -21.06
CA GLN A 66 3.26 -16.54 -22.50
C GLN A 66 4.65 -16.06 -22.96
N THR A 67 5.66 -16.89 -22.68
CA THR A 67 7.06 -16.50 -22.85
C THR A 67 7.47 -16.37 -24.31
N ASN A 68 6.94 -17.22 -25.18
CA ASN A 68 7.38 -17.35 -26.56
C ASN A 68 6.35 -16.80 -27.55
N ASN A 69 6.85 -16.25 -28.66
CA ASN A 69 6.07 -16.03 -29.87
C ASN A 69 5.70 -17.38 -30.52
N PRO A 70 4.72 -17.40 -31.45
CA PRO A 70 4.35 -18.63 -32.17
C PRO A 70 5.50 -19.28 -32.96
N ASP A 71 6.53 -18.52 -33.33
CA ASP A 71 7.73 -19.01 -34.02
C ASP A 71 8.80 -19.58 -33.07
N GLY A 72 8.52 -19.63 -31.76
CA GLY A 72 9.42 -20.15 -30.74
C GLY A 72 10.46 -19.13 -30.24
N THR A 73 10.49 -17.91 -30.75
CA THR A 73 11.36 -16.85 -30.23
C THR A 73 10.84 -16.33 -28.89
N VAL A 74 11.74 -15.97 -27.97
CA VAL A 74 11.35 -15.41 -26.66
C VAL A 74 10.78 -14.01 -26.87
N LYS A 75 9.56 -13.78 -26.40
CA LYS A 75 8.89 -12.48 -26.39
C LYS A 75 9.21 -11.73 -25.09
N TYR A 76 8.77 -12.29 -23.95
CA TYR A 76 9.06 -11.79 -22.61
C TYR A 76 9.28 -13.01 -21.71
N PRO A 77 10.40 -13.15 -20.99
CA PRO A 77 10.60 -14.30 -20.10
C PRO A 77 9.55 -14.31 -18.99
N GLU A 78 9.09 -15.51 -18.61
CA GLU A 78 8.34 -15.70 -17.36
C GLU A 78 9.25 -15.44 -16.15
N GLU A 79 8.76 -14.66 -15.18
CA GLU A 79 9.55 -14.08 -14.11
C GLU A 79 9.05 -14.52 -12.74
N PHE A 80 9.86 -15.32 -12.08
CA PHE A 80 9.67 -15.74 -10.69
C PHE A 80 10.31 -14.78 -9.68
N ARG A 81 11.06 -13.78 -10.17
CA ARG A 81 11.70 -12.78 -9.33
C ARG A 81 10.65 -11.83 -8.76
N ILE A 82 10.78 -11.56 -7.48
CA ILE A 82 10.00 -10.54 -6.78
C ILE A 82 10.86 -9.29 -6.62
N GLU A 83 10.27 -8.14 -6.90
CA GLU A 83 10.90 -6.84 -6.66
C GLU A 83 10.17 -6.11 -5.54
N VAL A 84 10.91 -5.27 -4.82
CA VAL A 84 10.33 -4.41 -3.80
C VAL A 84 10.62 -2.96 -4.17
N LEU A 85 9.55 -2.21 -4.44
CA LEU A 85 9.60 -0.78 -4.69
C LEU A 85 9.45 -0.02 -3.37
N SER A 86 10.50 0.70 -2.98
CA SER A 86 10.43 1.66 -1.88
C SER A 86 10.08 3.03 -2.44
N ILE A 87 9.01 3.66 -1.95
CA ILE A 87 8.63 5.03 -2.34
C ILE A 87 8.88 5.94 -1.14
N PHE A 88 9.65 7.00 -1.35
CA PHE A 88 9.85 8.04 -0.36
C PHE A 88 9.42 9.39 -0.92
N LEU A 89 8.52 10.07 -0.21
CA LEU A 89 7.93 11.33 -0.66
C LEU A 89 8.66 12.51 0.01
N LEU A 90 9.77 12.95 -0.56
CA LEU A 90 10.44 14.15 -0.06
C LEU A 90 9.63 15.40 -0.44
N LEU A 91 8.81 15.88 0.49
CA LEU A 91 8.17 17.19 0.39
C LEU A 91 9.24 18.28 0.63
N LEU A 92 10.04 18.62 -0.38
CA LEU A 92 10.89 19.80 -0.35
C LEU A 92 10.01 21.05 -0.43
N SER A 93 9.52 21.54 0.71
CA SER A 93 9.02 22.91 0.82
C SER A 93 10.21 23.86 0.98
N LEU A 94 10.82 24.26 -0.14
CA LEU A 94 11.69 25.43 -0.19
C LEU A 94 11.18 26.37 -1.30
N ASN A 95 10.49 27.43 -0.88
CA ASN A 95 9.86 28.53 -1.65
C ASN A 95 8.43 28.31 -2.21
N PRO A 96 7.47 29.23 -1.92
CA PRO A 96 6.12 29.21 -2.48
C PRO A 96 6.02 29.47 -3.99
N SER A 97 7.12 29.82 -4.67
CA SER A 97 7.12 30.18 -6.09
C SER A 97 7.43 29.02 -7.04
N HIS A 98 7.90 27.87 -6.55
CA HIS A 98 8.18 26.69 -7.38
C HIS A 98 7.89 25.39 -6.60
N LEU A 99 6.62 25.01 -6.53
CA LEU A 99 6.20 23.71 -5.99
C LEU A 99 6.58 22.59 -6.97
N HIS A 100 7.78 22.03 -6.82
CA HIS A 100 8.11 20.73 -7.39
C HIS A 100 8.26 19.72 -6.25
N SER A 101 7.23 18.89 -6.04
CA SER A 101 7.37 17.66 -5.25
C SER A 101 8.29 16.74 -6.05
N GLN A 102 9.55 16.58 -5.64
CA GLN A 102 10.46 15.62 -6.25
C GLN A 102 10.41 14.31 -5.47
N VAL A 103 9.96 13.26 -6.15
CA VAL A 103 9.85 11.92 -5.60
C VAL A 103 11.22 11.27 -5.75
N TYR A 104 12.01 11.27 -4.68
CA TYR A 104 13.25 10.53 -4.63
C TYR A 104 12.99 9.12 -4.15
N ILE A 105 13.12 8.14 -5.05
CA ILE A 105 13.25 6.73 -4.67
C ILE A 105 14.70 6.53 -4.24
N LEU A 106 14.99 6.86 -3.00
CA LEU A 106 16.25 6.50 -2.35
C LEU A 106 15.94 5.45 -1.29
N PRO A 107 16.78 4.41 -1.15
CA PRO A 107 16.69 3.54 0.02
C PRO A 107 16.75 4.45 1.25
N SER A 108 15.73 4.38 2.10
CA SER A 108 15.58 5.18 3.34
C SER A 108 16.86 5.27 4.18
N LEU A 109 17.69 4.23 4.10
CA LEU A 109 18.97 4.11 4.81
C LEU A 109 20.05 5.12 4.38
N ASN A 110 20.01 5.65 3.15
CA ASN A 110 21.08 6.52 2.66
C ASN A 110 20.87 8.02 2.93
N GLN A 111 19.68 8.43 3.41
CA GLN A 111 19.39 9.84 3.76
C GLN A 111 19.21 10.08 5.27
N GLY A 112 19.31 9.03 6.10
CA GLY A 112 19.23 9.17 7.57
C GLY A 112 17.83 9.43 8.12
N PHE A 113 16.78 9.25 7.31
CA PHE A 113 15.40 9.35 7.80
C PHE A 113 15.02 8.11 8.61
N GLN A 114 14.42 8.33 9.77
CA GLN A 114 14.00 7.29 10.69
C GLN A 114 12.48 7.15 10.67
N GLN A 115 11.99 5.92 10.54
CA GLN A 115 10.55 5.64 10.56
C GLN A 115 9.95 5.94 11.94
N PRO A 116 8.76 6.55 12.02
CA PRO A 116 8.07 6.74 13.28
C PRO A 116 7.66 5.40 13.88
N THR A 117 7.50 5.37 15.20
CA THR A 117 7.05 4.19 15.94
C THR A 117 5.81 4.53 16.77
N PHE A 118 5.01 3.52 17.06
CA PHE A 118 3.83 3.62 17.92
C PHE A 118 3.46 2.24 18.47
N THR A 119 2.53 2.22 19.42
CA THR A 119 1.92 0.99 19.96
C THR A 119 0.40 1.08 19.82
N ALA A 120 -0.20 0.06 19.22
CA ALA A 120 -1.66 -0.11 19.14
C ALA A 120 -2.06 -1.37 19.91
N PRO A 121 -2.45 -1.24 21.19
CA PRO A 121 -2.82 -2.39 22.01
C PRO A 121 -4.19 -2.98 21.61
N ASP A 122 -5.08 -2.15 21.07
CA ASP A 122 -6.39 -2.56 20.58
C ASP A 122 -6.37 -2.60 19.05
N THR A 123 -6.66 -3.78 18.50
CA THR A 123 -6.66 -4.08 17.07
C THR A 123 -8.02 -4.51 16.55
N ASP A 124 -9.10 -4.40 17.34
CA ASP A 124 -10.45 -4.77 16.89
C ASP A 124 -11.46 -3.66 17.21
N TRP A 125 -11.74 -2.84 16.19
CA TRP A 125 -12.44 -1.58 16.35
C TRP A 125 -13.89 -1.71 15.91
N ALA A 126 -14.81 -1.25 16.77
CA ALA A 126 -16.18 -1.01 16.37
C ALA A 126 -16.29 0.22 15.46
N TYR A 127 -17.35 0.30 14.66
CA TYR A 127 -17.61 1.48 13.84
C TYR A 127 -17.86 2.72 14.70
N GLY A 128 -17.21 3.83 14.34
CA GLY A 128 -17.32 5.11 15.06
C GLY A 128 -16.66 5.14 16.43
N GLU A 129 -16.01 4.06 16.86
CA GLU A 129 -15.27 3.99 18.12
C GLU A 129 -14.04 4.91 18.10
N THR A 130 -13.66 5.42 19.26
CA THR A 130 -12.39 6.13 19.44
C THR A 130 -11.38 5.22 20.10
N VAL A 131 -10.28 4.93 19.40
CA VAL A 131 -9.21 4.03 19.86
C VAL A 131 -7.93 4.80 20.11
N THR A 132 -7.16 4.39 21.11
CA THR A 132 -5.94 5.08 21.50
C THR A 132 -4.71 4.30 21.07
N ILE A 133 -3.76 4.99 20.43
CA ILE A 133 -2.39 4.54 20.24
C ILE A 133 -1.46 5.32 21.17
N THR A 134 -0.40 4.65 21.62
CA THR A 134 0.56 5.20 22.58
C THR A 134 1.97 5.13 22.03
N ASN A 135 2.93 5.73 22.76
CA ASN A 135 4.34 5.73 22.40
C ASN A 135 4.60 6.24 20.98
N VAL A 136 3.81 7.19 20.50
CA VAL A 136 4.00 7.80 19.18
C VAL A 136 5.30 8.59 19.21
N GLN A 137 6.30 8.10 18.48
CA GLN A 137 7.60 8.76 18.31
C GLN A 137 7.75 9.21 16.86
N LEU A 138 7.99 10.51 16.70
CA LEU A 138 8.22 11.17 15.41
C LEU A 138 9.66 11.67 15.38
N PHE A 139 10.28 11.63 14.20
CA PHE A 139 11.68 11.94 13.95
C PHE A 139 11.88 13.04 12.90
N GLN A 140 10.87 13.34 12.07
CA GLN A 140 10.93 14.37 11.04
C GLN A 140 10.02 15.57 11.35
N GLY A 141 8.83 15.32 11.89
CA GLY A 141 7.81 16.33 12.14
C GLY A 141 7.31 16.36 13.58
N THR A 142 6.11 16.92 13.75
CA THR A 142 5.41 17.01 15.03
C THR A 142 4.00 16.46 14.88
N THR A 143 3.27 16.32 15.99
CA THR A 143 1.85 15.90 15.96
C THR A 143 0.95 16.84 15.16
N ALA A 144 1.37 18.10 14.92
CA ALA A 144 0.64 19.06 14.09
C ALA A 144 0.70 18.73 12.58
N THR A 145 1.74 18.00 12.15
CA THR A 145 1.96 17.61 10.74
C THR A 145 1.80 16.10 10.52
N LEU A 146 1.50 15.38 11.59
CA LEU A 146 1.25 13.94 11.58
C LEU A 146 0.06 13.62 10.68
N ARG A 147 0.11 12.48 9.99
CA ARG A 147 -1.08 11.89 9.37
C ARG A 147 -1.22 10.44 9.83
N VAL A 148 -2.46 10.02 9.99
CA VAL A 148 -2.83 8.63 10.26
C VAL A 148 -3.52 8.10 9.01
N SER A 149 -3.14 6.90 8.57
CA SER A 149 -3.86 6.24 7.47
C SER A 149 -4.21 4.80 7.80
N LEU A 150 -5.34 4.37 7.27
CA LEU A 150 -5.82 3.00 7.26
C LEU A 150 -5.86 2.54 5.81
N ILE A 151 -5.12 1.48 5.48
CA ILE A 151 -5.11 0.90 4.14
C ILE A 151 -5.72 -0.49 4.22
N ALA A 152 -6.87 -0.67 3.57
CA ALA A 152 -7.59 -1.93 3.61
C ALA A 152 -6.74 -3.08 3.05
N ALA A 153 -6.89 -4.28 3.63
CA ALA A 153 -6.32 -5.49 3.08
C ALA A 153 -6.84 -5.70 1.66
N THR A 154 -5.94 -6.09 0.75
CA THR A 154 -6.26 -6.27 -0.65
C THR A 154 -5.84 -7.63 -1.15
N SER A 155 -6.61 -8.16 -2.10
CA SER A 155 -6.14 -9.19 -3.03
C SER A 155 -5.91 -8.54 -4.39
N SER A 156 -4.84 -8.91 -5.09
CA SER A 156 -4.49 -8.35 -6.39
C SER A 156 -4.38 -9.48 -7.40
N THR A 157 -5.00 -9.33 -8.57
CA THR A 157 -4.78 -10.23 -9.70
C THR A 157 -5.29 -9.60 -11.00
N HIS A 158 -4.68 -9.92 -12.13
CA HIS A 158 -5.14 -9.51 -13.47
C HIS A 158 -5.39 -7.98 -13.60
N GLY A 159 -4.53 -7.16 -12.99
CA GLY A 159 -4.69 -5.70 -13.00
C GLY A 159 -5.82 -5.16 -12.11
N ASN A 160 -6.43 -6.00 -11.29
CA ASN A 160 -7.45 -5.62 -10.33
C ASN A 160 -6.89 -5.68 -8.91
N THR A 161 -7.32 -4.76 -8.06
CA THR A 161 -6.98 -4.74 -6.63
C THR A 161 -8.28 -4.68 -5.83
N MET A 162 -8.73 -5.86 -5.39
CA MET A 162 -10.00 -6.03 -4.70
C MET A 162 -9.87 -5.61 -3.24
N GLY A 163 -10.79 -4.77 -2.79
CA GLY A 163 -10.77 -4.22 -1.43
C GLY A 163 -9.94 -2.96 -1.27
N ALA A 164 -9.19 -2.53 -2.29
CA ALA A 164 -8.31 -1.36 -2.22
C ALA A 164 -9.04 -0.11 -1.72
N ARG A 165 -8.59 0.40 -0.57
CA ARG A 165 -9.12 1.61 0.04
C ARG A 165 -8.08 2.24 0.94
N THR A 166 -7.99 3.57 0.86
CA THR A 166 -7.18 4.37 1.78
C THR A 166 -8.12 5.31 2.52
N ILE A 167 -8.04 5.29 3.84
CA ILE A 167 -8.86 6.14 4.72
C ILE A 167 -7.90 6.95 5.60
N PHE A 168 -8.13 8.25 5.69
CA PHE A 168 -7.47 9.13 6.63
C PHE A 168 -8.47 9.44 7.76
N PRO A 169 -8.45 8.70 8.89
CA PRO A 169 -9.39 8.91 9.97
C PRO A 169 -9.14 10.26 10.68
N ALA A 170 -10.18 10.77 11.34
CA ALA A 170 -10.02 11.87 12.28
C ALA A 170 -9.21 11.38 13.49
N PHE A 171 -8.31 12.21 13.99
CA PHE A 171 -7.52 11.90 15.19
C PHE A 171 -7.16 13.18 15.95
N SER A 172 -6.77 13.01 17.20
CA SER A 172 -6.19 14.07 18.04
C SER A 172 -5.06 13.50 18.88
N CYS A 173 -4.00 14.26 19.12
CA CYS A 173 -2.87 13.83 19.94
C CYS A 173 -2.65 14.75 21.13
N SER A 174 -2.25 14.16 22.25
CA SER A 174 -1.77 14.85 23.45
C SER A 174 -0.45 14.22 23.88
N GLY A 175 0.66 14.93 23.66
CA GLY A 175 2.00 14.36 23.81
C GLY A 175 2.23 13.21 22.83
N THR A 176 2.61 12.03 23.34
CA THR A 176 2.89 10.81 22.57
C THR A 176 1.69 9.86 22.49
N ILE A 177 0.51 10.32 22.90
CA ILE A 177 -0.74 9.55 22.87
C ILE A 177 -1.65 10.18 21.81
N CYS A 178 -2.17 9.36 20.90
CA CYS A 178 -3.12 9.81 19.90
C CYS A 178 -4.40 8.97 19.96
N THR A 179 -5.54 9.63 19.87
CA THR A 179 -6.86 9.02 19.79
C THR A 179 -7.36 9.13 18.35
N ILE A 180 -7.70 8.00 17.74
CA ILE A 180 -8.15 7.85 16.37
C ILE A 180 -9.63 7.49 16.39
N THR A 181 -10.43 8.12 15.52
CA THR A 181 -11.84 7.74 15.32
C THR A 181 -11.95 6.73 14.18
N ALA A 182 -12.47 5.55 14.47
CA ALA A 182 -12.72 4.51 13.49
C ALA A 182 -13.75 4.97 12.44
N PRO A 183 -13.73 4.39 11.21
CA PRO A 183 -14.74 4.66 10.21
C PRO A 183 -16.17 4.53 10.76
N PRO A 184 -17.12 5.38 10.33
CA PRO A 184 -18.41 5.48 11.00
C PRO A 184 -19.38 4.33 10.70
N ASN A 185 -19.21 3.60 9.59
CA ASN A 185 -20.06 2.47 9.19
C ASN A 185 -19.48 1.67 8.01
N ALA A 186 -20.13 0.55 7.70
CA ALA A 186 -19.81 -0.35 6.60
C ALA A 186 -19.90 0.27 5.19
N GLY A 187 -20.65 1.36 5.01
CA GLY A 187 -20.69 2.09 3.74
C GLY A 187 -19.40 2.84 3.44
N VAL A 188 -18.69 3.29 4.49
CA VAL A 188 -17.38 3.95 4.36
C VAL A 188 -16.23 2.95 4.34
N SER A 189 -16.28 1.96 5.23
CA SER A 189 -15.28 0.90 5.36
C SER A 189 -15.99 -0.43 5.59
N PRO A 190 -16.15 -1.27 4.57
CA PRO A 190 -16.67 -2.62 4.76
C PRO A 190 -15.88 -3.37 5.85
N PRO A 191 -16.50 -4.30 6.60
CA PRO A 191 -15.80 -4.99 7.67
C PRO A 191 -14.56 -5.70 7.16
N GLY A 192 -13.43 -5.56 7.85
CA GLY A 192 -12.19 -6.21 7.44
C GLY A 192 -10.93 -5.61 8.05
N TRP A 193 -9.81 -6.20 7.65
CA TRP A 193 -8.47 -5.85 8.11
C TRP A 193 -7.92 -4.64 7.37
N HIS A 194 -7.24 -3.75 8.10
CA HIS A 194 -6.59 -2.56 7.60
C HIS A 194 -5.18 -2.46 8.20
N GLN A 195 -4.20 -2.05 7.40
CA GLN A 195 -2.89 -1.63 7.87
C GLN A 195 -3.01 -0.19 8.40
N LEU A 196 -2.80 -0.01 9.70
CA LEU A 196 -2.70 1.28 10.36
C LEU A 196 -1.26 1.80 10.24
N PHE A 197 -1.08 2.95 9.58
CA PHE A 197 0.19 3.64 9.47
C PHE A 197 0.17 5.01 10.16
N ILE A 198 1.32 5.34 10.76
CA ILE A 198 1.64 6.69 11.21
C ILE A 198 2.61 7.29 10.22
N LEU A 199 2.27 8.44 9.66
CA LEU A 199 3.05 9.11 8.63
C LEU A 199 3.72 10.34 9.24
N ASP A 200 5.04 10.33 9.26
CA ASP A 200 5.87 11.42 9.75
C ASP A 200 6.66 12.05 8.60
N GLY A 201 6.11 13.15 8.07
CA GLY A 201 6.61 13.76 6.85
C GLY A 201 6.71 12.74 5.71
N PRO A 202 7.93 12.42 5.23
CA PRO A 202 8.14 11.47 4.15
C PRO A 202 8.19 10.00 4.56
N THR A 203 8.32 9.67 5.86
CA THR A 203 8.47 8.29 6.35
C THR A 203 7.12 7.74 6.85
N PRO A 204 6.72 6.52 6.43
CA PRO A 204 5.70 5.76 7.13
C PRO A 204 6.32 4.94 8.27
N SER A 205 5.56 4.69 9.33
CA SER A 205 5.86 3.65 10.31
C SER A 205 5.82 2.25 9.67
N HIS A 206 6.27 1.24 10.42
CA HIS A 206 5.70 -0.10 10.20
C HIS A 206 4.22 -0.08 10.57
N SER A 207 3.37 -0.74 9.79
CA SER A 207 1.95 -0.83 10.06
C SER A 207 1.63 -1.80 11.18
N THR A 208 0.50 -1.58 11.84
CA THR A 208 -0.18 -2.62 12.64
C THR A 208 -1.49 -2.98 11.96
N TRP A 209 -1.79 -4.28 11.87
CA TRP A 209 -3.08 -4.74 11.37
C TRP A 209 -4.17 -4.50 12.41
N VAL A 210 -5.23 -3.80 12.01
CA VAL A 210 -6.43 -3.56 12.81
C VAL A 210 -7.65 -4.07 12.04
N ARG A 211 -8.59 -4.72 12.73
CA ARG A 211 -9.87 -5.13 12.20
C ARG A 211 -10.90 -4.05 12.52
N ILE A 212 -11.74 -3.72 11.55
CA ILE A 212 -12.78 -2.70 11.69
C ILE A 212 -14.12 -3.34 11.32
N GLY A 213 -15.15 -3.10 12.14
CA GLY A 213 -16.51 -3.58 11.85
C GLY A 213 -16.75 -5.06 12.16
N GLY A 214 -15.85 -5.68 12.91
CA GLY A 214 -15.93 -7.09 13.32
C GLY A 214 -15.53 -8.09 12.23
N ASP A 215 -15.86 -9.37 12.46
CA ASP A 215 -15.59 -10.49 11.55
C ASP A 215 -16.88 -11.06 10.97
N PRO A 216 -17.35 -10.56 9.81
CA PRO A 216 -18.58 -11.06 9.19
C PRO A 216 -18.41 -12.51 8.69
N SER A 217 -17.19 -12.96 8.43
CA SER A 217 -16.91 -14.32 7.99
C SER A 217 -16.90 -15.34 9.13
N GLN A 218 -16.84 -14.86 10.38
CA GLN A 218 -16.65 -15.69 11.57
C GLN A 218 -15.54 -16.72 11.32
N LEU A 219 -14.40 -16.26 10.80
CA LEU A 219 -13.32 -17.13 10.36
C LEU A 219 -12.82 -17.94 11.56
N GLY A 220 -12.92 -19.27 11.47
CA GLY A 220 -12.62 -20.17 12.58
C GLY A 220 -13.85 -20.65 13.37
N ASN A 221 -15.05 -20.16 13.06
CA ASN A 221 -16.32 -20.73 13.53
C ASN A 221 -16.66 -22.00 12.72
N TRP A 222 -15.82 -23.00 12.87
CA TRP A 222 -15.94 -24.27 12.20
C TRP A 222 -17.17 -25.05 12.70
N PRO A 223 -17.82 -25.87 11.86
CA PRO A 223 -18.94 -26.69 12.29
C PRO A 223 -18.55 -27.60 13.46
N GLN A 224 -19.22 -27.44 14.61
CA GLN A 224 -19.06 -28.32 15.77
C GLN A 224 -19.91 -29.60 15.59
N LEU A 225 -19.71 -30.30 14.48
CA LEU A 225 -20.46 -31.52 14.12
C LEU A 225 -19.60 -32.76 14.36
N PRO A 226 -20.19 -33.89 14.81
CA PRO A 226 -19.48 -35.16 14.89
C PRO A 226 -18.82 -35.52 13.55
N GLY A 227 -17.52 -35.82 13.57
CA GLY A 227 -16.75 -36.19 12.37
C GLY A 227 -16.09 -35.03 11.61
N PHE A 228 -16.28 -33.78 12.03
CA PHE A 228 -15.55 -32.64 11.48
C PHE A 228 -14.24 -32.41 12.27
N THR A 229 -13.10 -32.53 11.60
CA THR A 229 -11.79 -32.19 12.18
C THR A 229 -11.40 -30.79 11.72
N THR A 230 -11.24 -29.86 12.66
CA THR A 230 -10.74 -28.51 12.36
C THR A 230 -9.35 -28.60 11.74
N PRO A 231 -9.09 -27.97 10.57
CA PRO A 231 -7.73 -27.82 10.06
C PRO A 231 -6.87 -27.12 11.10
N GLY A 232 -5.67 -27.64 11.36
CA GLY A 232 -4.72 -26.99 12.27
C GLY A 232 -4.32 -25.62 11.75
N ILE A 233 -4.23 -24.64 12.65
CA ILE A 233 -3.57 -23.35 12.42
C ILE A 233 -2.11 -23.51 12.86
#